data_AF-A0A2E5V539-F1
#
_entry.id   AF-A0A2E5V539-F1
#
_cell.length_a   1.000
_cell.length_b   1.000
_cell.length_c   1.000
_cell.angle_alpha   90.00
_cell.angle_beta   90.00
_cell.angle_gamma   90.00
#
_symmetry.space_group_name_H-M   'P 1'
#
loop_
_entity.id
_entity.type
_entity.pdbx_description
1 polymer ?
#
loop_
_entity_poly.entity_id
_entity_poly.type
_entity_poly.pdbx_seq_one_letter_code
_entity_poly.pdbx_strand_id
1 'polypeptide(L)'
;MFGITKNAVWAAELSGYSENDITELRRFILDSYYNAFLRPYVEGDIIGEFLQRKVFVDGKERHWQAKANNDYYMERDGIEIFEFDSDNSPEYILALSNPDLKFMWRKCMN
;
A
#
# COMPACT_ATOMS: atom_id res chain seq x y z
N MET A 1 -20.98 9.52 -17.83
CA MET A 1 -20.51 8.40 -17.00
C MET A 1 -19.96 9.01 -15.73
N PHE A 2 -20.70 8.92 -14.61
CA PHE A 2 -20.21 9.44 -13.34
C PHE A 2 -19.20 8.43 -12.79
N GLY A 3 -17.91 8.72 -12.96
CA GLY A 3 -16.85 7.91 -12.37
C GLY A 3 -16.94 8.01 -10.85
N ILE A 4 -16.91 6.85 -10.18
CA ILE A 4 -16.76 6.80 -8.72
C ILE A 4 -15.47 7.56 -8.38
N THR A 5 -15.53 8.48 -7.43
CA THR A 5 -14.34 9.23 -7.01
C THR A 5 -13.33 8.27 -6.40
N LYS A 6 -12.03 8.45 -6.66
CA LYS A 6 -10.97 7.54 -6.16
C LYS A 6 -11.04 7.31 -4.64
N ASN A 7 -11.37 8.35 -3.87
CA ASN A 7 -11.57 8.24 -2.42
C ASN A 7 -12.69 7.26 -2.05
N ALA A 8 -13.76 7.20 -2.83
CA ALA A 8 -14.86 6.29 -2.60
C ALA A 8 -14.53 4.84 -3.00
N VAL A 9 -13.63 4.64 -3.98
CA VAL A 9 -13.09 3.32 -4.31
C VAL A 9 -12.28 2.76 -3.15
N TRP A 10 -11.32 3.54 -2.62
CA TRP A 10 -10.53 3.09 -1.47
C TRP A 10 -11.35 2.88 -0.23
N ALA A 11 -12.31 3.77 0.05
CA ALA A 11 -13.19 3.60 1.20
C ALA A 11 -14.00 2.30 1.10
N ALA A 12 -14.39 1.88 -0.11
CA ALA A 12 -15.07 0.60 -0.32
C ALA A 12 -14.10 -0.60 -0.18
N GLU A 13 -12.89 -0.52 -0.74
CA GLU A 13 -11.86 -1.57 -0.60
C GLU A 13 -11.40 -1.75 0.86
N LEU A 14 -11.47 -0.67 1.66
CA LEU A 14 -11.14 -0.67 3.09
C LEU A 14 -12.35 -0.94 3.98
N SER A 15 -13.50 -1.31 3.41
CA SER A 15 -14.69 -1.64 4.20
C SER A 15 -14.42 -2.90 5.03
N GLY A 16 -14.48 -2.76 6.36
CA GLY A 16 -14.14 -3.82 7.31
C GLY A 16 -12.94 -3.51 8.20
N TYR A 17 -12.17 -2.47 7.90
CA TYR A 17 -11.11 -1.99 8.78
C TYR A 17 -11.62 -0.90 9.73
N SER A 18 -11.13 -0.89 10.98
CA SER A 18 -11.38 0.25 11.88
C SER A 18 -10.56 1.48 11.44
N GLU A 19 -10.92 2.67 11.92
CA GLU A 19 -10.16 3.90 11.62
C GLU A 19 -8.68 3.83 12.07
N ASN A 20 -8.41 3.08 13.15
CA ASN A 20 -7.05 2.85 13.61
C ASN A 20 -6.28 1.96 12.64
N ASP A 21 -6.91 0.90 12.15
CA ASP A 21 -6.29 -0.02 11.19
C ASP A 21 -6.06 0.67 9.84
N ILE A 22 -7.01 1.49 9.38
CA ILE A 22 -6.85 2.32 8.19
C ILE A 22 -5.67 3.29 8.36
N THR A 23 -5.51 3.87 9.55
CA THR A 23 -4.39 4.76 9.84
C THR A 23 -3.05 4.02 9.80
N GLU A 24 -2.98 2.81 10.38
CA GLU A 24 -1.78 1.98 10.35
C GLU A 24 -1.46 1.49 8.94
N LEU A 25 -2.49 1.10 8.16
CA LEU A 25 -2.36 0.70 6.77
C LEU A 25 -1.84 1.84 5.90
N ARG A 26 -2.31 3.07 6.12
CA ARG A 26 -1.77 4.27 5.43
C ARG A 26 -0.29 4.47 5.73
N ARG A 27 0.16 4.27 6.98
CA ARG A 27 1.58 4.35 7.32
C ARG A 27 2.37 3.26 6.61
N PHE A 28 1.88 2.02 6.64
CA PHE A 28 2.51 0.90 5.95
C PHE A 28 2.66 1.15 4.44
N ILE A 29 1.63 1.72 3.79
CA ILE A 29 1.66 2.13 2.38
C ILE A 29 2.75 3.19 2.14
N LEU A 30 2.83 4.23 2.97
CA LEU A 30 3.82 5.31 2.81
C LEU A 30 5.25 4.80 3.01
N ASP A 31 5.47 3.94 4.01
CA ASP A 31 6.76 3.32 4.25
C ASP A 31 7.17 2.43 3.06
N SER A 32 6.22 1.66 2.52
CA SER A 32 6.43 0.84 1.33
C SER A 32 6.75 1.70 0.11
N TYR A 33 6.07 2.83 -0.07
CA TYR A 33 6.35 3.80 -1.13
C TYR A 33 7.73 4.42 -1.01
N TYR A 34 8.10 4.86 0.18
CA TYR A 34 9.42 5.41 0.44
C TYR A 34 10.50 4.39 0.09
N ASN A 35 10.40 3.15 0.60
CA ASN A 35 11.41 2.12 0.37
C ASN A 35 11.47 1.63 -1.08
N ALA A 36 10.32 1.48 -1.74
CA ALA A 36 10.28 0.93 -3.10
C ALA A 36 10.60 1.97 -4.18
N PHE A 37 10.22 3.23 -3.97
CA PHE A 37 10.27 4.25 -5.03
C PHE A 37 11.08 5.49 -4.68
N LEU A 38 11.24 5.91 -3.42
CA LEU A 38 11.95 7.16 -3.11
C LEU A 38 13.40 6.92 -2.69
N ARG A 39 13.62 5.98 -1.76
CA ARG A 39 14.93 5.61 -1.22
C ARG A 39 15.92 5.16 -2.31
N PRO A 40 15.54 4.32 -3.30
CA PRO A 40 16.48 3.90 -4.34
C PRO A 40 17.05 5.06 -5.18
N TYR A 41 16.25 6.11 -5.44
CA TYR A 41 16.75 7.32 -6.12
C TYR A 41 17.70 8.16 -5.27
N VAL A 42 17.66 7.99 -3.94
CA VAL A 42 18.51 8.72 -2.99
C VAL A 42 19.82 7.97 -2.73
N GLU A 43 19.76 6.64 -2.61
CA GLU A 43 20.88 5.82 -2.14
C GLU A 43 21.56 4.99 -3.25
N GLY A 44 21.00 4.91 -4.46
CA GLY A 44 21.61 4.23 -5.61
C GLY A 44 21.59 2.70 -5.56
N ASP A 45 20.89 2.10 -4.59
CA ASP A 45 20.80 0.65 -4.36
C ASP A 45 19.46 0.02 -4.82
N ILE A 46 19.53 -1.30 -5.01
CA ILE A 46 18.64 -2.22 -5.74
C ILE A 46 17.15 -2.04 -5.45
N ILE A 47 16.36 -1.98 -6.52
CA ILE A 47 14.90 -2.04 -6.52
C ILE A 47 14.48 -3.49 -6.22
N GLY A 48 13.69 -3.66 -5.17
CA GLY A 48 12.90 -4.87 -4.98
C GLY A 48 13.11 -5.53 -3.62
N GLU A 49 12.63 -4.91 -2.55
CA GLU A 49 12.29 -5.67 -1.36
C GLU A 49 10.85 -5.35 -0.96
N PHE A 50 10.03 -6.39 -1.00
CA PHE A 50 8.68 -6.42 -0.49
C PHE A 50 8.71 -5.99 0.98
N LEU A 51 7.99 -4.94 1.35
CA LEU A 51 7.84 -4.61 2.76
C LEU A 51 6.81 -5.58 3.35
N GLN A 52 7.16 -6.26 4.43
CA GLN A 52 6.23 -7.06 5.21
C GLN A 52 6.10 -6.47 6.61
N ARG A 53 4.88 -6.45 7.15
CA ARG A 53 4.61 -5.97 8.51
C ARG A 53 3.59 -6.87 9.18
N LYS A 54 3.92 -7.30 10.40
CA LYS A 54 2.95 -7.92 11.30
C LYS A 54 2.22 -6.83 12.07
N VAL A 55 0.90 -6.87 12.07
CA VAL A 55 0.03 -5.92 12.76
C VAL A 55 -1.06 -6.68 13.52
N PHE A 56 -1.67 -6.02 14.49
CA PHE A 56 -2.86 -6.54 15.18
C PHE A 56 -4.07 -5.72 14.75
N VAL A 57 -4.97 -6.32 13.97
CA VAL A 57 -6.21 -5.72 13.46
C VAL A 57 -7.37 -6.39 14.18
N ASP A 58 -8.22 -5.62 14.86
CA ASP A 58 -9.34 -6.13 15.67
C ASP A 58 -8.93 -7.26 16.65
N GLY A 59 -7.74 -7.16 17.23
CA GLY A 59 -7.21 -8.16 18.17
C GLY A 59 -6.74 -9.47 17.54
N LYS A 60 -6.70 -9.56 16.20
CA LYS A 60 -6.13 -10.69 15.45
C LYS A 60 -4.80 -10.29 14.84
N GLU A 61 -3.79 -11.16 14.94
CA GLU A 61 -2.54 -10.97 14.22
C GLU A 61 -2.80 -11.11 12.72
N ARG A 62 -2.36 -10.10 11.94
CA ARG A 62 -2.42 -10.05 10.48
C ARG A 62 -1.04 -9.72 9.93
N HIS A 63 -0.74 -10.25 8.74
CA HIS A 63 0.54 -10.03 8.09
C HIS A 63 0.29 -9.29 6.79
N TRP A 64 0.69 -8.02 6.72
CA TRP A 64 0.59 -7.25 5.50
C TRP A 64 1.86 -7.35 4.68
N GLN A 65 1.69 -7.45 3.36
CA GLN A 65 2.77 -7.43 2.39
C GLN A 65 2.48 -6.38 1.32
N ALA A 66 3.49 -5.58 1.03
CA ALA A 66 3.50 -4.67 -0.10
C ALA A 66 4.32 -5.27 -1.25
N LYS A 67 3.72 -5.33 -2.42
CA LYS A 67 4.40 -5.65 -3.68
C LYS A 67 4.50 -4.40 -4.52
N ALA A 68 5.72 -3.92 -4.73
CA ALA A 68 5.97 -2.83 -5.65
C ALA A 68 6.05 -3.39 -7.08
N ASN A 69 5.23 -2.84 -7.97
CA ASN A 69 5.33 -3.08 -9.39
C ASN A 69 6.06 -1.89 -10.01
N ASN A 70 7.19 -2.16 -10.65
CA ASN A 70 7.97 -1.18 -11.40
C ASN A 70 8.20 -1.79 -12.79
N ASP A 71 7.15 -1.73 -13.61
CA ASP A 71 7.18 -2.25 -14.97
C ASP A 71 7.20 -1.07 -15.93
N TYR A 72 8.42 -0.77 -16.37
CA TYR A 72 8.73 0.27 -17.36
C TYR A 72 7.93 0.14 -18.66
N TYR A 73 7.46 -1.06 -19.01
CA TYR A 73 6.73 -1.33 -20.25
C TYR A 73 5.21 -1.29 -20.09
N MET A 74 4.68 -1.42 -18.87
CA MET A 74 3.23 -1.53 -18.62
C MET A 74 2.59 -0.28 -18.01
N GLU A 75 3.34 0.79 -17.73
CA GLU A 75 2.84 2.01 -17.06
C GLU A 75 2.07 1.72 -15.75
N ARG A 76 2.37 0.58 -15.10
CA ARG A 76 1.75 0.13 -13.85
C ARG A 76 2.69 0.29 -12.67
N ASP A 77 3.34 1.44 -12.59
CA ASP A 77 4.13 1.78 -11.41
C ASP A 77 3.18 1.96 -10.23
N GLY A 78 3.40 1.21 -9.16
CA GLY A 78 2.50 1.24 -8.02
C GLY A 78 2.82 0.20 -6.96
N ILE A 79 1.94 0.13 -5.96
CA ILE A 79 2.03 -0.83 -4.86
C ILE A 79 0.71 -1.57 -4.76
N GLU A 80 0.79 -2.89 -4.70
CA GLU A 80 -0.30 -3.77 -4.30
C GLU A 80 -0.10 -4.18 -2.85
N ILE A 81 -1.16 -4.13 -2.05
CA ILE A 81 -1.14 -4.55 -0.66
C ILE A 81 -1.98 -5.82 -0.49
N PHE A 82 -1.38 -6.81 0.15
CA PHE A 82 -2.00 -8.08 0.50
C PHE A 82 -1.98 -8.25 2.01
N GLU A 83 -3.03 -8.84 2.55
CA GLU A 83 -3.09 -9.38 3.90
C GLU A 83 -2.95 -10.91 3.83
N PHE A 84 -2.22 -11.48 4.77
CA PHE A 84 -2.13 -12.92 4.95
C PHE A 84 -2.76 -13.27 6.29
N ASP A 85 -3.64 -14.26 6.25
CA ASP A 85 -4.22 -14.89 7.43
C ASP A 85 -3.25 -15.91 8.06
N SER A 86 -3.69 -16.58 9.13
CA SER A 86 -2.91 -17.59 9.84
C SER A 86 -2.55 -18.81 8.98
N ASP A 87 -3.32 -19.06 7.92
CA ASP A 87 -3.11 -20.17 7.00
C ASP A 87 -2.25 -19.74 5.80
N ASN A 88 -1.70 -18.52 5.85
CA ASN A 88 -0.85 -17.90 4.85
C ASN A 88 -1.54 -17.76 3.48
N SER A 89 -2.88 -17.65 3.47
CA SER A 89 -3.66 -17.37 2.27
C SER A 89 -3.65 -15.87 1.99
N PRO A 90 -3.21 -15.41 0.80
CA PRO A 90 -3.20 -14.00 0.46
C PRO A 90 -4.62 -13.50 0.17
N GLU A 91 -5.04 -12.49 0.91
CA GLU A 91 -6.20 -11.67 0.63
C GLU A 91 -5.74 -10.32 0.09
N TYR A 92 -6.25 -9.93 -1.08
CA TYR A 92 -5.91 -8.64 -1.67
C TYR A 92 -6.68 -7.53 -0.94
N ILE A 93 -5.96 -6.48 -0.51
CA ILE A 93 -6.56 -5.33 0.15
C ILE A 93 -6.86 -4.24 -0.89
N LEU A 94 -5.82 -3.74 -1.56
CA LEU A 94 -5.92 -2.63 -2.51
C LEU A 94 -4.66 -2.50 -3.37
N ALA A 95 -4.77 -1.71 -4.45
CA ALA A 95 -3.66 -1.34 -5.31
C ALA A 95 -3.65 0.17 -5.53
N LEU A 96 -2.45 0.74 -5.45
CA LEU A 96 -2.21 2.16 -5.56
C LEU A 96 -1.26 2.44 -6.70
N SER A 97 -1.70 3.28 -7.62
CA SER A 97 -0.83 3.80 -8.67
C SER A 97 0.20 4.76 -8.08
N ASN A 98 1.35 4.91 -8.74
CA ASN A 98 2.39 5.87 -8.34
C ASN A 98 1.86 7.32 -8.23
N PRO A 99 0.97 7.82 -9.12
CA PRO A 99 0.29 9.11 -8.91
C PRO A 99 -0.49 9.21 -7.59
N ASP A 100 -1.17 8.15 -7.19
CA ASP A 100 -1.93 8.11 -5.94
C ASP A 100 -1.01 8.09 -4.72
N LEU A 101 0.06 7.29 -4.78
CA LEU A 101 1.10 7.24 -3.74
C LEU A 101 1.79 8.60 -3.57
N LYS A 102 2.12 9.27 -4.68
CA LYS A 102 2.69 10.62 -4.68
C LYS A 102 1.73 11.65 -4.08
N PHE A 103 0.43 11.52 -4.33
CA PHE A 103 -0.59 12.38 -3.74
C PHE A 103 -0.70 12.16 -2.22
N MET A 104 -0.72 10.91 -1.77
CA MET A 104 -0.72 10.56 -0.34
C MET A 104 0.51 11.12 0.35
N TRP A 105 1.71 10.88 -0.21
CA TRP A 105 2.97 11.38 0.35
C TRP A 105 2.96 12.90 0.55
N ARG A 106 2.51 13.66 -0.46
CA ARG A 106 2.41 15.12 -0.38
C ARG A 106 1.46 15.61 0.71
N LYS A 107 0.37 14.88 0.96
CA LYS A 107 -0.57 15.23 2.03
C LYS A 107 -0.02 15.01 3.43
N CYS A 108 0.93 14.10 3.60
CA CYS A 108 1.55 13.84 4.91
C CYS A 108 2.71 14.78 5.23
N MET A 109 3.26 15.48 4.23
CA MET A 109 4.36 16.43 4.39
C MET A 109 3.89 17.88 4.64
N ASN A 110 2.57 18.14 4.53
CA ASN A 110 1.93 19.43 4.82
C ASN A 110 1.13 19.34 6.12
#